data_AF-A0A087UYW2-F1
#
_entry.id   AF-A0A087UYW2-F1
#
_cell.length_a   1.000
_cell.length_b   1.000
_cell.length_c   1.000
_cell.angle_alpha   90.00
_cell.angle_beta   90.00
_cell.angle_gamma   90.00
#
_symmetry.space_group_name_H-M   'P 1'
#
loop_
_entity.id
_entity.type
_entity.pdbx_description
1 polymer ?
#
loop_
_entity_poly.entity_id
_entity_poly.type
_entity_poly.pdbx_seq_one_letter_code
_entity_poly.pdbx_strand_id
1 'polypeptide(L)'
;AGPFFNGVKEIVRLDKGDASFVDVIHTNAPGNRLEGYGLNEPIGHVDFYPNGGENQPGCETASQNSSEIVDEILSYMNFYNILSKFRSMEGNISAT
;
A
#
# COMPACT_ATOMS: atom_id res chain seq x y z
N ALA A 1 -6.50 2.86 -4.89
CA ALA A 1 -6.48 2.95 -6.37
C ALA A 1 -5.93 1.67 -6.99
N GLY A 2 -6.68 1.06 -7.92
CA GLY A 2 -6.47 -0.31 -8.42
C GLY A 2 -7.42 -0.64 -9.58
N PRO A 3 -8.73 -0.36 -9.44
CA PRO A 3 -9.65 -0.28 -10.57
C PRO A 3 -9.11 0.64 -11.67
N PHE A 4 -9.20 0.22 -12.93
CA PHE A 4 -8.65 0.88 -14.13
C PHE A 4 -7.12 0.99 -14.23
N PHE A 5 -6.36 0.69 -13.18
CA PHE A 5 -4.90 0.78 -13.18
C PHE A 5 -4.18 -0.58 -13.08
N ASN A 6 -4.85 -1.68 -12.69
CA ASN A 6 -4.22 -3.02 -12.81
C ASN A 6 -4.15 -3.47 -14.27
N GLY A 7 -3.01 -4.06 -14.66
CA GLY A 7 -2.80 -4.70 -15.96
C GLY A 7 -2.78 -3.74 -17.15
N VAL A 8 -2.74 -2.43 -16.91
CA VAL A 8 -2.61 -1.42 -17.96
C VAL A 8 -1.15 -1.00 -18.17
N LYS A 9 -0.89 -0.36 -19.30
CA LYS A 9 0.46 0.10 -19.69
C LYS A 9 1.00 1.10 -18.67
N GLU A 10 2.31 1.03 -18.43
CA GLU A 10 3.05 1.89 -17.48
C GLU A 10 2.76 3.39 -17.70
N ILE A 11 2.72 3.86 -18.95
CA ILE A 11 2.45 5.26 -19.32
C ILE A 11 1.15 5.87 -18.75
N VAL A 12 0.19 5.06 -18.30
CA VAL A 12 -1.09 5.54 -17.74
C VAL A 12 -1.25 5.24 -16.24
N ARG A 13 -0.19 4.84 -15.54
CA ARG A 13 -0.20 4.55 -14.10
C ARG A 13 1.14 4.92 -13.46
N LEU A 14 1.23 4.80 -12.15
CA LEU A 14 2.53 4.85 -11.47
C LEU A 14 3.40 3.68 -11.94
N ASP A 15 4.68 3.96 -12.22
CA ASP A 15 5.72 2.96 -12.44
C ASP A 15 7.09 3.42 -11.95
N LYS A 16 8.05 2.48 -11.89
CA LYS A 16 9.42 2.75 -11.44
C LYS A 16 10.16 3.82 -12.26
N GLY A 17 9.77 4.08 -13.50
CA GLY A 17 10.36 5.11 -14.37
C GLY A 17 9.97 6.54 -14.02
N ASP A 18 8.93 6.74 -13.19
CA ASP A 18 8.39 8.07 -12.87
C ASP A 18 9.31 8.89 -11.95
N ALA A 19 10.28 8.26 -11.27
CA ALA A 19 11.25 8.92 -10.41
C ALA A 19 12.57 8.14 -10.30
N SER A 20 13.60 8.76 -9.74
CA SER A 20 14.89 8.10 -9.46
C SER A 20 14.77 6.89 -8.52
N PHE A 21 13.75 6.90 -7.65
CA PHE A 21 13.38 5.80 -6.77
C PHE A 21 11.89 5.91 -6.43
N VAL A 22 11.19 4.78 -6.36
CA VAL A 22 9.74 4.68 -6.13
C VAL A 22 9.53 3.52 -5.18
N ASP A 23 9.06 3.80 -3.98
CA ASP A 23 8.61 2.81 -3.01
C ASP A 23 7.08 2.80 -2.95
N VAL A 24 6.50 1.60 -2.86
CA VAL A 24 5.06 1.40 -2.86
C VAL A 24 4.67 0.55 -1.66
N ILE A 25 3.58 0.92 -1.00
CA ILE A 25 3.02 0.16 0.11
C ILE A 25 1.61 -0.28 -0.25
N HIS A 26 1.43 -1.58 -0.36
CA HIS A 26 0.18 -2.24 -0.70
C HIS A 26 -0.52 -2.67 0.59
N THR A 27 -1.66 -2.04 0.92
CA THR A 27 -2.38 -2.29 2.19
C THR A 27 -3.83 -2.78 2.01
N ASN A 28 -4.40 -2.60 0.82
CA ASN A 28 -5.77 -2.95 0.44
C ASN A 28 -5.77 -3.51 -0.99
N ALA A 29 -4.86 -4.43 -1.31
CA ALA A 29 -4.55 -4.88 -2.67
C ALA A 29 -4.84 -6.38 -2.90
N PRO A 30 -6.07 -6.86 -2.66
CA PRO A 30 -6.41 -8.25 -2.96
C PRO A 30 -6.35 -8.52 -4.47
N GLY A 31 -6.14 -9.79 -4.82
CA GLY A 31 -6.04 -10.23 -6.21
C GLY A 31 -7.30 -10.00 -7.05
N ASN A 32 -8.44 -9.73 -6.42
CA ASN A 32 -9.69 -9.39 -7.09
C ASN A 32 -10.10 -7.94 -6.81
N ARG A 33 -10.65 -7.28 -7.83
CA ARG A 33 -11.07 -5.86 -7.77
C ARG A 33 -12.36 -5.63 -6.98
N LEU A 34 -12.98 -6.69 -6.44
CA LEU A 34 -14.24 -6.60 -5.69
C LEU A 34 -14.01 -6.60 -4.17
N GLU A 35 -12.84 -7.05 -3.71
CA GLU A 35 -12.50 -7.14 -2.29
C GLU A 35 -11.55 -6.04 -1.83
N GLY A 36 -11.04 -5.21 -2.76
CA GLY A 36 -10.19 -4.09 -2.40
C GLY A 36 -9.87 -3.16 -3.55
N TYR A 37 -9.26 -2.04 -3.17
CA TYR A 37 -9.13 -0.86 -4.01
C TYR A 37 -7.70 -0.57 -4.43
N GLY A 38 -6.69 -1.27 -3.91
CA GLY A 38 -5.27 -1.11 -4.24
C GLY A 38 -4.85 -1.83 -5.53
N LEU A 39 -3.70 -1.46 -6.07
CA LEU A 39 -3.00 -2.28 -7.06
C LEU A 39 -2.30 -3.42 -6.35
N ASN A 40 -2.39 -4.65 -6.85
CA ASN A 40 -1.63 -5.78 -6.31
C ASN A 40 -0.29 -5.99 -7.04
N GLU A 41 -0.19 -5.47 -8.27
CA GLU A 41 1.01 -5.54 -9.09
C GLU A 41 2.16 -4.76 -8.44
N PRO A 42 3.39 -5.32 -8.45
CA PRO A 42 4.57 -4.57 -8.03
C PRO A 42 4.89 -3.52 -9.09
N ILE A 43 4.80 -2.25 -8.72
CA ILE A 43 4.97 -1.11 -9.65
C ILE A 43 6.11 -0.18 -9.24
N GLY A 44 6.73 -0.42 -8.07
CA GLY A 44 7.86 0.35 -7.58
C GLY A 44 9.22 -0.26 -7.92
N HIS A 45 10.26 0.38 -7.41
CA HIS A 45 11.57 -0.24 -7.22
C HIS A 45 11.56 -1.18 -6.02
N VAL A 46 10.79 -0.83 -4.99
CA VAL A 46 10.53 -1.65 -3.80
C VAL A 46 9.05 -1.59 -3.47
N ASP A 47 8.44 -2.76 -3.30
CA ASP A 47 7.02 -2.93 -3.00
C ASP A 47 6.86 -3.67 -1.68
N PHE A 48 6.22 -3.02 -0.71
CA PHE A 48 5.94 -3.57 0.62
C PHE A 48 4.49 -4.04 0.71
N TYR A 49 4.29 -5.24 1.26
CA TYR A 49 2.98 -5.84 1.47
C TYR A 49 2.77 -6.16 2.97
N PRO A 50 2.58 -5.16 3.84
CA PRO A 50 2.32 -5.39 5.26
C PRO A 50 1.13 -6.33 5.46
N ASN A 51 1.30 -7.34 6.31
CA ASN A 51 0.26 -8.34 6.60
C ASN A 51 -0.30 -9.02 5.33
N GLY A 52 0.53 -9.18 4.29
CA GLY A 52 0.12 -9.75 3.00
C GLY A 52 -0.49 -8.73 2.02
N GLY A 53 -0.70 -7.49 2.45
CA GLY A 53 -1.12 -6.37 1.60
C GLY A 53 -2.60 -6.31 1.26
N GLU A 54 -3.41 -7.25 1.76
CA GLU A 54 -4.85 -7.32 1.49
C GLU A 54 -5.69 -6.77 2.65
N ASN A 55 -5.46 -7.29 3.87
CA ASN A 55 -6.25 -6.98 5.05
C ASN A 55 -5.34 -6.51 6.19
N GLN A 56 -5.56 -5.30 6.69
CA GLN A 56 -4.74 -4.75 7.78
C GLN A 56 -5.43 -4.91 9.14
N PRO A 57 -4.68 -5.28 10.20
CA PRO A 57 -5.21 -5.32 11.55
C PRO A 57 -5.87 -3.99 11.94
N GLY A 58 -7.10 -4.06 12.46
CA GLY A 58 -7.86 -2.87 12.88
C GLY A 58 -8.70 -2.21 11.78
N CYS A 59 -8.65 -2.70 10.54
CA CYS A 59 -9.63 -2.35 9.50
C CYS A 59 -10.81 -3.33 9.57
N GLU A 60 -12.04 -2.83 9.51
CA GLU A 60 -13.22 -3.69 9.35
C GLU A 60 -13.24 -4.23 7.91
N THR A 61 -13.52 -5.52 7.73
CA THR A 61 -13.75 -6.03 6.36
C THR A 61 -14.99 -5.35 5.79
N ALA A 62 -15.02 -5.04 4.50
CA ALA A 62 -16.12 -4.34 3.79
C ALA A 62 -17.56 -4.90 4.03
N SER A 63 -17.69 -6.06 4.67
CA SER A 63 -18.96 -6.62 5.17
C SER A 63 -19.53 -5.94 6.43
N GLN A 64 -18.78 -5.04 7.08
CA GLN A 64 -19.19 -4.30 8.26
C GLN A 64 -19.03 -2.80 7.97
N ASN A 65 -20.16 -2.09 7.79
CA ASN A 65 -20.27 -0.63 7.69
C ASN A 65 -19.77 0.04 6.41
N SER A 66 -20.71 0.68 5.71
CA SER A 66 -20.59 1.36 4.42
C SER A 66 -19.86 2.71 4.49
N SER A 67 -18.62 2.75 4.95
CA SER A 67 -17.76 3.94 4.79
C SER A 67 -16.49 3.59 4.02
N GLU A 68 -16.64 3.48 2.71
CA GLU A 68 -15.59 3.33 1.68
C GLU A 68 -14.39 4.30 1.85
N ILE A 69 -14.60 5.40 2.60
CA ILE A 69 -13.61 6.46 2.87
C ILE A 69 -12.61 6.07 3.98
N VAL A 70 -12.96 5.17 4.91
CA VAL A 70 -12.10 4.86 6.07
C VAL A 70 -10.89 4.03 5.67
N ASP A 71 -11.05 3.12 4.70
CA ASP A 71 -9.98 2.24 4.24
C ASP A 71 -8.83 3.01 3.54
N GLU A 72 -9.15 4.04 2.76
CA GLU A 72 -8.14 4.90 2.13
C GLU A 72 -7.39 5.76 3.15
N ILE A 73 -8.09 6.30 4.16
CA ILE A 73 -7.48 7.10 5.23
C ILE A 73 -6.53 6.23 6.08
N LEU A 74 -6.88 4.96 6.32
CA LEU A 74 -6.03 4.03 7.06
C LEU A 74 -4.75 3.67 6.29
N SER A 75 -4.76 3.67 4.95
CA SER A 75 -3.53 3.55 4.16
C SER A 75 -2.54 4.68 4.47
N TYR A 76 -3.04 5.92 4.58
CA TYR A 76 -2.21 7.09 4.91
C TYR A 76 -1.68 7.05 6.36
N MET A 77 -2.49 6.58 7.31
CA MET A 77 -2.03 6.38 8.70
C MET A 77 -1.00 5.24 8.83
N ASN A 78 -1.14 4.18 8.03
CA ASN A 78 -0.15 3.11 7.97
C ASN A 78 1.18 3.59 7.39
N PHE A 79 1.18 4.49 6.41
CA PHE A 79 2.41 5.11 5.91
C PHE A 79 3.20 5.80 7.04
N TYR A 80 2.55 6.62 7.88
CA TYR A 80 3.22 7.24 9.04
C TYR A 80 3.74 6.23 10.06
N ASN A 81 3.00 5.15 10.33
CA ASN A 81 3.44 4.09 11.24
C ASN A 81 4.60 3.27 10.66
N ILE A 82 4.61 3.06 9.35
CA ILE A 82 5.68 2.36 8.64
C ILE A 82 6.93 3.24 8.63
N LEU A 83 6.82 4.53 8.27
CA LEU A 83 7.91 5.49 8.34
C LEU A 83 8.47 5.64 9.77
N SER A 84 7.62 5.69 10.79
CA SER A 84 8.08 5.80 12.18
C SER A 84 8.82 4.54 12.63
N LYS A 85 8.36 3.35 12.23
CA LYS A 85 9.08 2.09 12.44
C LYS A 85 10.41 2.04 11.67
N PHE A 86 10.45 2.43 10.41
CA PHE A 86 11.69 2.51 9.63
C PHE A 86 12.70 3.47 10.26
N ARG A 87 12.27 4.66 10.65
CA ARG A 87 13.11 5.64 11.35
C ARG A 87 13.59 5.12 12.71
N SER A 88 12.76 4.37 13.43
CA SER A 88 13.17 3.70 14.67
C SER A 88 14.17 2.57 14.43
N MET A 89 14.10 1.88 13.29
CA MET A 89 15.06 0.84 12.92
C MET A 89 16.41 1.44 12.52
N GLU A 90 16.44 2.56 11.80
CA GLU A 90 17.69 3.30 11.52
C GLU A 90 18.39 3.77 12.80
N GLY A 91 17.61 4.24 13.79
CA GLY A 91 18.13 4.59 15.11
C GLY A 91 18.77 3.42 15.87
N ASN A 92 18.31 2.18 15.63
CA ASN A 92 18.88 0.97 16.23
C ASN A 92 20.09 0.42 15.47
N ILE A 93 20.17 0.63 14.15
CA ILE A 93 21.34 0.24 13.34
C ILE A 93 22.55 1.14 13.65
N SER A 94 22.32 2.40 14.01
CA SER A 94 23.38 3.33 14.45
C SER A 94 23.89 3.06 15.88
N ALA A 95 23.28 2.15 16.64
CA ALA A 95 23.59 1.89 18.04
C ALA A 95 24.41 0.61 18.28
N THR A 96 24.90 -0.04 17.23
CA THR A 96 25.79 -1.22 17.27
C THR A 96 27.13 -0.97 16.62
#